data_AF-A0A2E5FJU1-F1
#
_entry.id   AF-A0A2E5FJU1-F1
#
_cell.length_a   1.000
_cell.length_b   1.000
_cell.length_c   1.000
_cell.angle_alpha   90.00
_cell.angle_beta   90.00
_cell.angle_gamma   90.00
#
_symmetry.space_group_name_H-M   'P 1'
#
loop_
_entity.id
_entity.type
_entity.pdbx_description
1 polymer ?
#
loop_
_entity_poly.entity_id
_entity_poly.type
_entity_poly.pdbx_seq_one_letter_code
_entity_poly.pdbx_strand_id
1 'polypeptide(L)'
;MYMSILRIAFLLLVTSYFLHAGEVRSLTILHLNDLHARLLPDDRKRGGFAYVAQAIRHEREKADGVLVMHGGDLVQGTPVSTIFDGVPVYEVASQLGLDFHTLGNHEFDYGWHKIREFMNEASFTILSANVVNEQGKLLTGEAYRIREVNGIRVGVIGLLTDKLHSLTRTSLMGPWKTLPIIDTVRHYVDLIGDRADLIVVLAHIFPSEENSILRSNKGVSIIIGGHHHGGQDDVKEYQGRICVKTRPYGRELGRLDVEFDVGNKRLVSYRWKRIPINTHQYLPDPVTMKLVQKWETRVAKIVDVPIGRSVRTLKRHELRQWIESAMIHAVDADIAYMNLGGIRDGLPEGEILARHIWNIMPFDNLVVTARLRGSELPKEVSTGRVISAEREYVVATNDFIAEKWRERGLPFKKDGPALRDVLINWVRQHKVVQ
;
A
#
# COMPACT_ATOMS: atom_id res chain seq x y z
N MET A 1 30.97 -5.42 -65.52
CA MET A 1 31.35 -5.97 -64.21
C MET A 1 31.12 -4.99 -63.05
N TYR A 2 31.48 -3.71 -63.19
CA TYR A 2 31.29 -2.68 -62.15
C TYR A 2 29.82 -2.38 -61.78
N MET A 3 28.90 -2.35 -62.76
CA MET A 3 27.47 -2.09 -62.50
C MET A 3 26.72 -3.23 -61.78
N SER A 4 27.23 -4.46 -61.83
CA SER A 4 26.61 -5.61 -61.14
C SER A 4 26.99 -5.64 -59.66
N ILE A 5 28.19 -5.17 -59.31
CA ILE A 5 28.67 -5.09 -57.92
C ILE A 5 27.92 -3.99 -57.14
N LEU A 6 27.66 -2.83 -57.78
CA LEU A 6 26.87 -1.76 -57.15
C LEU A 6 25.40 -2.16 -56.91
N ARG A 7 24.79 -2.96 -57.81
CA ARG A 7 23.42 -3.46 -57.61
C ARG A 7 23.33 -4.49 -56.48
N ILE A 8 24.33 -5.36 -56.31
CA ILE A 8 24.40 -6.32 -55.21
C ILE A 8 24.68 -5.61 -53.88
N ALA A 9 25.58 -4.61 -53.87
CA ALA A 9 25.85 -3.81 -52.67
C ALA A 9 24.64 -2.97 -52.24
N PHE A 10 23.87 -2.42 -53.18
CA PHE A 10 22.63 -1.69 -52.89
C PHE A 10 21.52 -2.62 -52.41
N LEU A 11 21.40 -3.84 -52.96
CA LEU A 11 20.43 -4.84 -52.51
C LEU A 11 20.78 -5.39 -51.10
N LEU A 12 22.08 -5.52 -50.77
CA LEU A 12 22.55 -5.89 -49.43
C LEU A 12 22.37 -4.76 -48.40
N LEU A 13 22.56 -3.50 -48.80
CA LEU A 13 22.26 -2.34 -47.93
C LEU A 13 20.75 -2.22 -47.66
N VAL A 14 19.92 -2.42 -48.68
CA VAL A 14 18.46 -2.35 -48.53
C VAL A 14 17.93 -3.54 -47.71
N THR A 15 18.45 -4.76 -47.90
CA THR A 15 18.07 -5.91 -47.05
C THR A 15 18.57 -5.78 -45.61
N SER A 16 19.75 -5.18 -45.36
CA SER A 16 20.21 -4.90 -44.00
C SER A 16 19.37 -3.84 -43.25
N TYR A 17 18.80 -2.86 -43.98
CA TYR A 17 17.87 -1.88 -43.41
C TYR A 17 16.47 -2.47 -43.15
N PHE A 18 16.00 -3.40 -44.00
CA PHE A 18 14.71 -4.07 -43.80
C PHE A 18 14.76 -5.19 -42.73
N LEU A 19 15.94 -5.65 -42.32
CA LEU A 19 16.11 -6.60 -41.21
C LEU A 19 16.07 -5.96 -39.81
N HIS A 20 16.03 -4.63 -39.71
CA HIS A 20 15.89 -3.91 -38.42
C HIS A 20 14.52 -3.21 -38.25
N ALA A 21 13.58 -3.45 -39.17
CA ALA A 21 12.21 -2.98 -39.05
C ALA A 21 11.38 -3.93 -38.17
N GLY A 22 11.30 -3.65 -36.87
CA GLY A 22 10.15 -4.02 -36.02
C GLY A 22 10.31 -5.19 -35.04
N GLU A 23 11.14 -5.03 -33.99
CA GLU A 23 10.91 -5.73 -32.71
C GLU A 23 10.36 -4.81 -31.61
N VAL A 24 9.90 -3.61 -31.99
CA VAL A 24 9.17 -2.76 -31.06
C VAL A 24 7.78 -3.35 -30.85
N ARG A 25 7.46 -3.64 -29.59
CA ARG A 25 6.17 -4.20 -29.15
C ARG A 25 5.56 -3.28 -28.11
N SER A 26 4.23 -3.25 -28.08
CA SER A 26 3.48 -2.45 -27.12
C SER A 26 3.00 -3.28 -25.93
N LEU A 27 2.95 -2.65 -24.77
CA LEU A 27 2.40 -3.19 -23.53
C LEU A 27 1.69 -2.08 -22.77
N THR A 28 0.52 -2.39 -22.20
CA THR A 28 -0.12 -1.52 -21.21
C THR A 28 0.01 -2.12 -19.82
N ILE A 29 0.50 -1.33 -18.87
CA ILE A 29 0.48 -1.65 -17.43
C ILE A 29 -0.58 -0.76 -16.78
N LEU A 30 -1.66 -1.39 -16.30
CA LEU A 30 -2.61 -0.77 -15.41
C LEU A 30 -2.14 -0.99 -13.96
N HIS A 31 -2.14 0.05 -13.14
CA HIS A 31 -1.66 -0.07 -11.77
C HIS A 31 -2.43 0.74 -10.75
N LEU A 32 -2.41 0.21 -9.52
CA LEU A 32 -3.01 0.74 -8.32
C LEU A 32 -2.08 0.49 -7.14
N ASN A 33 -2.31 1.18 -6.03
CA ASN A 33 -1.62 0.97 -4.76
C ASN A 33 -2.52 1.44 -3.62
N ASP A 34 -2.24 0.95 -2.40
CA ASP A 34 -2.80 1.50 -1.15
C ASP A 34 -4.35 1.58 -1.18
N LEU A 35 -5.04 0.51 -1.60
CA LEU A 35 -6.51 0.49 -1.64
C LEU A 35 -7.14 0.53 -0.24
N HIS A 36 -6.45 0.01 0.77
CA HIS A 36 -6.81 0.13 2.19
C HIS A 36 -8.25 -0.24 2.51
N ALA A 37 -8.70 -1.38 1.96
CA ALA A 37 -10.01 -1.95 2.19
C ALA A 37 -11.18 -0.98 1.90
N ARG A 38 -10.99 0.09 1.12
CA ARG A 38 -12.05 1.03 0.76
C ARG A 38 -12.94 0.43 -0.32
N LEU A 39 -13.76 -0.54 0.09
CA LEU A 39 -14.69 -1.26 -0.77
C LEU A 39 -15.76 -0.35 -1.39
N LEU A 40 -16.19 0.67 -0.63
CA LEU A 40 -17.16 1.67 -1.06
C LEU A 40 -16.48 2.98 -1.52
N PRO A 41 -17.14 3.76 -2.40
CA PRO A 41 -16.69 5.11 -2.73
C PRO A 41 -16.66 6.03 -1.51
N ASP A 42 -15.78 7.04 -1.52
CA ASP A 42 -15.78 8.09 -0.51
C ASP A 42 -16.97 9.06 -0.66
N ASP A 43 -17.11 10.00 0.27
CA ASP A 43 -18.22 10.97 0.28
C ASP A 43 -18.26 11.84 -1.00
N ARG A 44 -17.12 12.01 -1.66
CA ARG A 44 -17.00 12.69 -2.97
C ARG A 44 -17.23 11.75 -4.15
N LYS A 45 -17.77 10.56 -3.89
CA LYS A 45 -18.12 9.53 -4.86
C LYS A 45 -16.91 9.02 -5.66
N ARG A 46 -15.72 8.97 -5.05
CA ARG A 46 -14.49 8.48 -5.69
C ARG A 46 -14.08 7.11 -5.15
N GLY A 47 -13.49 6.29 -6.00
CA GLY A 47 -13.01 4.95 -5.67
C GLY A 47 -14.13 3.92 -5.47
N GLY A 48 -13.88 2.93 -4.61
CA GLY A 48 -14.74 1.77 -4.41
C GLY A 48 -14.40 0.62 -5.36
N PHE A 49 -14.29 -0.60 -4.84
CA PHE A 49 -13.72 -1.75 -5.55
C PHE A 49 -14.54 -2.12 -6.80
N ALA A 50 -15.87 -2.00 -6.74
CA ALA A 50 -16.70 -2.28 -7.91
C ALA A 50 -16.50 -1.28 -9.06
N TYR A 51 -16.21 -0.02 -8.75
CA TYR A 51 -15.90 1.01 -9.76
C TYR A 51 -14.47 0.85 -10.28
N VAL A 52 -13.53 0.46 -9.40
CA VAL A 52 -12.16 0.07 -9.78
C VAL A 52 -12.20 -1.10 -10.78
N ALA A 53 -12.96 -2.17 -10.48
CA ALA A 53 -13.11 -3.32 -11.35
C ALA A 53 -13.65 -2.93 -12.74
N GLN A 54 -14.69 -2.08 -12.77
CA GLN A 54 -15.23 -1.59 -14.03
C GLN A 54 -14.22 -0.74 -14.81
N ALA A 55 -13.47 0.14 -14.13
CA ALA A 55 -12.46 0.97 -14.76
C ALA A 55 -11.31 0.12 -15.36
N ILE A 56 -10.84 -0.89 -14.63
CA ILE A 56 -9.82 -1.83 -15.12
C ILE A 56 -10.31 -2.55 -16.37
N ARG A 57 -11.53 -3.12 -16.35
CA ARG A 57 -12.08 -3.82 -17.52
C ARG A 57 -12.22 -2.90 -18.72
N HIS A 58 -12.77 -1.71 -18.51
CA HIS A 58 -12.93 -0.73 -19.58
C HIS A 58 -11.60 -0.29 -20.20
N GLU A 59 -10.53 -0.16 -19.41
CA GLU A 59 -9.21 0.17 -19.95
C GLU A 59 -8.49 -1.03 -20.56
N ARG A 60 -8.73 -2.24 -20.04
CA ARG A 60 -8.24 -3.51 -20.65
C ARG A 60 -8.81 -3.70 -22.06
N GLU A 61 -10.07 -3.36 -22.31
CA GLU A 61 -10.71 -3.47 -23.63
C GLU A 61 -10.10 -2.51 -24.69
N LYS A 62 -9.33 -1.50 -24.27
CA LYS A 62 -8.73 -0.48 -25.15
C LYS A 62 -7.26 -0.76 -25.49
N ALA A 63 -6.72 -1.92 -25.11
CA ALA A 63 -5.32 -2.25 -25.33
C ALA A 63 -5.16 -3.74 -25.57
N ASP A 64 -4.34 -4.07 -26.55
CA ASP A 64 -3.84 -5.43 -26.72
C ASP A 64 -2.69 -5.64 -25.73
N GLY A 65 -2.72 -6.72 -24.96
CA GLY A 65 -1.66 -7.06 -24.00
C GLY A 65 -1.61 -6.13 -22.78
N VAL A 66 -2.29 -6.54 -21.71
CA VAL A 66 -2.42 -5.74 -20.48
C VAL A 66 -2.00 -6.53 -19.25
N LEU A 67 -1.12 -5.92 -18.45
CA LEU A 67 -0.80 -6.34 -17.09
C LEU A 67 -1.52 -5.43 -16.10
N VAL A 68 -2.19 -5.99 -15.10
CA VAL A 68 -2.76 -5.24 -13.98
C VAL A 68 -1.98 -5.55 -12.70
N MET A 69 -1.41 -4.53 -12.09
CA MET A 69 -0.51 -4.66 -10.94
C MET A 69 -0.99 -3.86 -9.74
N HIS A 70 -0.75 -4.37 -8.53
CA HIS A 70 -1.08 -3.68 -7.29
C HIS A 70 0.14 -3.55 -6.36
N GLY A 71 0.53 -2.32 -6.04
CA GLY A 71 1.70 -1.97 -5.25
C GLY A 71 1.55 -2.15 -3.73
N GLY A 72 0.91 -3.22 -3.24
CA GLY A 72 0.75 -3.49 -1.79
C GLY A 72 -0.29 -2.64 -1.06
N ASP A 73 -0.58 -3.00 0.20
CA ASP A 73 -1.59 -2.40 1.08
C ASP A 73 -3.03 -2.48 0.53
N LEU A 74 -3.49 -3.72 0.29
CA LEU A 74 -4.90 -3.99 0.02
C LEU A 74 -5.73 -3.87 1.29
N VAL A 75 -5.22 -4.42 2.40
CA VAL A 75 -5.93 -4.49 3.67
C VAL A 75 -5.68 -3.25 4.54
N GLN A 76 -6.33 -3.24 5.71
CA GLN A 76 -6.33 -2.17 6.69
C GLN A 76 -6.98 -0.88 6.21
N GLY A 77 -7.81 -0.25 7.05
CA GLY A 77 -8.32 1.12 6.81
C GLY A 77 -9.83 1.30 6.94
N THR A 78 -10.61 0.22 6.79
CA THR A 78 -12.08 0.23 6.98
C THR A 78 -12.49 -0.98 7.84
N PRO A 79 -13.71 -0.97 8.42
CA PRO A 79 -14.08 -1.95 9.42
C PRO A 79 -14.20 -3.36 8.86
N VAL A 80 -14.49 -3.54 7.57
CA VAL A 80 -14.48 -4.87 6.94
C VAL A 80 -13.12 -5.56 7.07
N SER A 81 -12.03 -4.79 6.95
CA SER A 81 -10.69 -5.36 7.13
C SER A 81 -10.44 -5.69 8.59
N THR A 82 -10.78 -4.79 9.51
CA THR A 82 -10.47 -4.97 10.92
C THR A 82 -11.31 -6.08 11.57
N ILE A 83 -12.60 -6.16 11.25
CA ILE A 83 -13.53 -7.14 11.85
C ILE A 83 -13.26 -8.56 11.36
N PHE A 84 -12.75 -8.71 10.14
CA PHE A 84 -12.57 -10.00 9.48
C PHE A 84 -11.12 -10.25 9.05
N ASP A 85 -10.17 -9.64 9.75
CA ASP A 85 -8.73 -9.80 9.57
C ASP A 85 -8.24 -9.67 8.12
N GLY A 86 -8.88 -8.82 7.32
CA GLY A 86 -8.51 -8.53 5.93
C GLY A 86 -8.91 -9.57 4.88
N VAL A 87 -9.33 -10.78 5.28
CA VAL A 87 -9.66 -11.88 4.35
C VAL A 87 -10.72 -11.50 3.31
N PRO A 88 -11.85 -10.86 3.69
CA PRO A 88 -12.85 -10.41 2.71
C PRO A 88 -12.32 -9.44 1.66
N VAL A 89 -11.28 -8.67 2.00
CA VAL A 89 -10.71 -7.68 1.09
C VAL A 89 -10.02 -8.38 -0.07
N TYR A 90 -9.34 -9.50 0.20
CA TYR A 90 -8.74 -10.33 -0.86
C TYR A 90 -9.82 -11.06 -1.68
N GLU A 91 -10.90 -11.57 -1.07
CA GLU A 91 -12.04 -12.15 -1.81
C GLU A 91 -12.61 -11.15 -2.84
N VAL A 92 -12.81 -9.89 -2.43
CA VAL A 92 -13.31 -8.84 -3.32
C VAL A 92 -12.23 -8.39 -4.32
N ALA A 93 -10.96 -8.27 -3.89
CA ALA A 93 -9.84 -7.88 -4.75
C ALA A 93 -9.62 -8.88 -5.90
N SER A 94 -9.93 -10.16 -5.67
CA SER A 94 -9.88 -11.22 -6.69
C SER A 94 -10.83 -10.99 -7.87
N GLN A 95 -11.81 -10.09 -7.75
CA GLN A 95 -12.70 -9.69 -8.85
C GLN A 95 -12.18 -8.49 -9.66
N LEU A 96 -11.11 -7.82 -9.23
CA LEU A 96 -10.58 -6.64 -9.91
C LEU A 96 -9.84 -6.97 -11.21
N GLY A 97 -9.50 -8.25 -11.44
CA GLY A 97 -8.68 -8.68 -12.57
C GLY A 97 -7.20 -8.27 -12.42
N LEU A 98 -6.71 -8.22 -11.17
CA LEU A 98 -5.29 -8.10 -10.89
C LEU A 98 -4.55 -9.33 -11.41
N ASP A 99 -3.30 -9.15 -11.77
CA ASP A 99 -2.44 -10.28 -12.07
C ASP A 99 -1.30 -10.44 -11.05
N PHE A 100 -0.74 -9.31 -10.63
CA PHE A 100 0.36 -9.26 -9.67
C PHE A 100 0.04 -8.29 -8.55
N HIS A 101 0.37 -8.70 -7.33
CA HIS A 101 0.32 -7.89 -6.14
C HIS A 101 1.63 -8.08 -5.38
N THR A 102 2.23 -7.02 -4.83
CA THR A 102 3.32 -7.17 -3.86
C THR A 102 2.79 -7.02 -2.45
N LEU A 103 3.46 -7.59 -1.45
CA LEU A 103 3.16 -7.29 -0.05
C LEU A 103 3.42 -5.80 0.25
N GLY A 104 2.52 -5.19 1.00
CA GLY A 104 2.71 -3.94 1.72
C GLY A 104 2.93 -4.18 3.21
N ASN A 105 3.09 -3.10 3.98
CA ASN A 105 3.30 -3.22 5.42
C ASN A 105 2.00 -3.57 6.15
N HIS A 106 0.84 -3.16 5.62
CA HIS A 106 -0.43 -3.38 6.29
C HIS A 106 -0.94 -4.83 6.14
N GLU A 107 -0.40 -5.63 5.23
CA GLU A 107 -0.61 -7.08 5.22
C GLU A 107 -0.11 -7.79 6.49
N PHE A 108 0.75 -7.14 7.29
CA PHE A 108 1.25 -7.66 8.57
C PHE A 108 0.40 -7.25 9.78
N ASP A 109 -0.57 -6.36 9.64
CA ASP A 109 -1.32 -5.80 10.78
C ASP A 109 -2.12 -6.85 11.56
N TYR A 110 -2.54 -7.91 10.88
CA TYR A 110 -3.27 -9.05 11.44
C TYR A 110 -2.33 -10.22 11.78
N GLY A 111 -1.02 -10.02 11.67
CA GLY A 111 0.02 -11.03 11.86
C GLY A 111 0.37 -11.78 10.58
N TRP A 112 1.65 -12.14 10.44
CA TRP A 112 2.20 -12.76 9.24
C TRP A 112 1.47 -14.03 8.77
N HIS A 113 0.83 -14.76 9.70
CA HIS A 113 0.12 -16.00 9.39
C HIS A 113 -1.10 -15.75 8.48
N LYS A 114 -1.74 -14.58 8.57
CA LYS A 114 -2.87 -14.19 7.72
C LYS A 114 -2.50 -14.03 6.24
N ILE A 115 -1.23 -13.75 5.94
CA ILE A 115 -0.77 -13.65 4.55
C ILE A 115 -0.99 -14.98 3.78
N ARG A 116 -0.95 -16.14 4.45
CA ARG A 116 -1.31 -17.41 3.81
C ARG A 116 -2.79 -17.50 3.48
N GLU A 117 -3.66 -16.99 4.34
CA GLU A 117 -5.11 -16.91 4.04
C GLU A 117 -5.34 -15.95 2.88
N PHE A 118 -4.64 -14.80 2.84
CA PHE A 118 -4.71 -13.86 1.72
C PHE A 118 -4.28 -14.50 0.39
N MET A 119 -3.19 -15.28 0.41
CA MET A 119 -2.73 -16.03 -0.76
C MET A 119 -3.73 -17.09 -1.23
N ASN A 120 -4.49 -17.71 -0.31
CA ASN A 120 -5.49 -18.71 -0.67
C ASN A 120 -6.74 -18.06 -1.30
N GLU A 121 -7.11 -16.85 -0.87
CA GLU A 121 -8.24 -16.10 -1.43
C GLU A 121 -7.91 -15.36 -2.74
N ALA A 122 -6.63 -15.03 -2.95
CA ALA A 122 -6.17 -14.26 -4.11
C ALA A 122 -6.25 -15.07 -5.41
N SER A 123 -6.98 -14.55 -6.41
CA SER A 123 -6.95 -15.06 -7.79
C SER A 123 -5.74 -14.58 -8.59
N PHE A 124 -4.85 -13.82 -7.95
CA PHE A 124 -3.67 -13.18 -8.52
C PHE A 124 -2.41 -13.58 -7.76
N THR A 125 -1.24 -13.39 -8.39
CA THR A 125 0.03 -13.79 -7.79
C THR A 125 0.51 -12.75 -6.79
N ILE A 126 0.75 -13.15 -5.54
CA ILE A 126 1.37 -12.30 -4.51
C ILE A 126 2.89 -12.54 -4.53
N LEU A 127 3.65 -11.48 -4.80
CA LEU A 127 5.10 -11.50 -4.93
C LEU A 127 5.78 -10.80 -3.74
N SER A 128 6.90 -11.34 -3.28
CA SER A 128 7.80 -10.68 -2.34
C SER A 128 9.18 -11.31 -2.41
N ALA A 129 10.15 -10.55 -2.89
CA ALA A 129 11.51 -11.03 -3.10
C ALA A 129 12.40 -10.89 -1.87
N ASN A 130 11.99 -10.05 -0.90
CA ASN A 130 12.86 -9.65 0.20
C ASN A 130 12.31 -9.97 1.59
N VAL A 131 11.11 -10.56 1.73
CA VAL A 131 10.62 -11.03 3.04
C VAL A 131 10.98 -12.50 3.23
N VAL A 132 11.93 -12.75 4.13
CA VAL A 132 12.51 -14.09 4.36
C VAL A 132 12.50 -14.49 5.82
N ASN A 133 12.53 -15.80 6.07
CA ASN A 133 12.86 -16.34 7.39
C ASN A 133 14.39 -16.47 7.56
N GLU A 134 14.84 -17.02 8.69
CA GLU A 134 16.26 -17.21 8.98
C GLU A 134 16.98 -18.15 8.00
N GLN A 135 16.26 -19.09 7.38
CA GLN A 135 16.80 -20.01 6.37
C GLN A 135 16.78 -19.41 4.95
N GLY A 136 16.37 -18.15 4.79
CA GLY A 136 16.26 -17.51 3.47
C GLY A 136 15.03 -17.93 2.67
N LYS A 137 14.10 -18.71 3.24
CA LYS A 137 12.83 -19.04 2.59
C LYS A 137 11.97 -17.79 2.48
N LEU A 138 11.35 -17.57 1.33
CA LEU A 138 10.44 -16.45 1.07
C LEU A 138 9.07 -16.68 1.74
N LEU A 139 8.47 -15.61 2.28
CA LEU A 139 7.15 -15.66 2.90
C LEU A 139 6.05 -16.05 1.90
N THR A 140 6.08 -15.44 0.71
CA THR A 140 5.12 -15.72 -0.37
C THR A 140 5.48 -16.96 -1.18
N GLY A 141 6.69 -17.51 -1.01
CA GLY A 141 7.25 -18.55 -1.88
C GLY A 141 7.62 -18.09 -3.29
N GLU A 142 7.26 -16.86 -3.67
CA GLU A 142 7.38 -16.31 -5.03
C GLU A 142 8.00 -14.91 -4.97
N ALA A 143 9.26 -14.78 -5.38
CA ALA A 143 9.96 -13.51 -5.43
C ALA A 143 9.65 -12.70 -6.69
N TYR A 144 9.56 -13.42 -7.82
CA TYR A 144 9.34 -12.85 -9.13
C TYR A 144 8.53 -13.81 -9.99
N ARG A 145 7.92 -13.30 -11.05
CA ARG A 145 7.28 -14.11 -12.09
C ARG A 145 7.53 -13.51 -13.46
N ILE A 146 7.81 -14.36 -14.46
CA ILE A 146 7.94 -13.94 -15.85
C ILE A 146 6.64 -14.25 -16.56
N ARG A 147 6.08 -13.26 -17.27
CA ARG A 147 4.89 -13.44 -18.10
C ARG A 147 5.11 -12.82 -19.47
N GLU A 148 4.81 -13.59 -20.50
CA GLU A 148 4.82 -13.09 -21.86
C GLU A 148 3.54 -12.31 -22.15
N VAL A 149 3.67 -11.09 -22.67
CA VAL A 149 2.56 -10.23 -23.10
C VAL A 149 2.94 -9.56 -24.41
N ASN A 150 2.14 -9.77 -25.46
CA ASN A 150 2.42 -9.28 -26.82
C ASN A 150 3.84 -9.62 -27.32
N GLY A 151 4.36 -10.80 -26.95
CA GLY A 151 5.72 -11.23 -27.31
C GLY A 151 6.84 -10.58 -26.49
N ILE A 152 6.53 -9.85 -25.41
CA ILE A 152 7.51 -9.32 -24.45
C ILE A 152 7.51 -10.21 -23.21
N ARG A 153 8.65 -10.80 -22.84
CA ARG A 153 8.78 -11.55 -21.57
C ARG A 153 9.01 -10.57 -20.43
N VAL A 154 7.96 -10.27 -19.68
CA VAL A 154 7.98 -9.31 -18.57
C VAL A 154 8.30 -10.03 -17.26
N GLY A 155 9.49 -9.79 -16.71
CA GLY A 155 9.88 -10.24 -15.37
C GLY A 155 9.42 -9.25 -14.31
N VAL A 156 8.51 -9.67 -13.42
CA VAL A 156 7.98 -8.83 -12.34
C VAL A 156 8.58 -9.27 -11.01
N ILE A 157 9.29 -8.38 -10.31
CA ILE A 157 9.89 -8.62 -8.99
C ILE A 157 9.05 -7.90 -7.93
N GLY A 158 8.58 -8.62 -6.91
CA GLY A 158 7.85 -8.03 -5.79
C GLY A 158 8.77 -7.53 -4.68
N LEU A 159 8.52 -6.35 -4.10
CA LEU A 159 9.31 -5.82 -2.99
C LEU A 159 8.46 -5.13 -1.93
N LEU A 160 8.95 -5.22 -0.70
CA LEU A 160 8.47 -4.46 0.45
C LEU A 160 9.63 -3.64 1.03
N THR A 161 9.37 -2.47 1.62
CA THR A 161 10.42 -1.66 2.25
C THR A 161 11.23 -2.47 3.27
N ASP A 162 12.56 -2.29 3.30
CA ASP A 162 13.42 -2.94 4.29
C ASP A 162 13.28 -2.35 5.71
N LYS A 163 12.39 -1.36 5.84
CA LYS A 163 12.01 -0.70 7.10
C LYS A 163 10.72 -1.23 7.70
N LEU A 164 10.24 -2.41 7.28
CA LEU A 164 9.02 -3.02 7.79
C LEU A 164 8.97 -3.08 9.33
N HIS A 165 10.09 -3.40 9.97
CA HIS A 165 10.23 -3.44 11.44
C HIS A 165 9.85 -2.12 12.14
N SER A 166 9.91 -0.99 11.42
CA SER A 166 9.52 0.33 11.93
C SER A 166 8.07 0.70 11.62
N LEU A 167 7.37 -0.09 10.79
CA LEU A 167 6.04 0.21 10.26
C LEU A 167 4.95 -0.71 10.81
N THR A 168 5.32 -1.89 11.30
CA THR A 168 4.44 -2.80 12.02
C THR A 168 5.07 -3.19 13.36
N ARG A 169 4.34 -3.95 14.19
CA ARG A 169 4.90 -4.52 15.41
C ARG A 169 5.74 -5.74 15.04
N THR A 170 6.96 -5.83 15.57
CA THR A 170 7.88 -6.96 15.35
C THR A 170 7.26 -8.29 15.77
N SER A 171 6.44 -8.28 16.83
CA SER A 171 5.66 -9.44 17.28
C SER A 171 4.67 -9.97 16.23
N LEU A 172 4.15 -9.12 15.34
CA LEU A 172 3.28 -9.52 14.22
C LEU A 172 4.06 -10.08 13.03
N MET A 173 5.33 -9.72 12.89
CA MET A 173 6.21 -10.23 11.83
C MET A 173 6.66 -11.67 12.11
N GLY A 174 6.68 -12.11 13.36
CA GLY A 174 7.12 -13.47 13.72
C GLY A 174 8.56 -13.75 13.24
N PRO A 175 8.82 -14.88 12.55
CA PRO A 175 10.17 -15.25 12.12
C PRO A 175 10.64 -14.51 10.85
N TRP A 176 9.84 -13.58 10.33
CA TRP A 176 10.09 -12.95 9.03
C TRP A 176 10.81 -11.61 9.18
N LYS A 177 11.77 -11.37 8.28
CA LYS A 177 12.52 -10.11 8.20
C LYS A 177 12.66 -9.67 6.75
N THR A 178 12.92 -8.40 6.55
CA THR A 178 13.17 -7.82 5.22
C THR A 178 14.66 -7.75 4.93
N LEU A 179 15.05 -8.20 3.74
CA LEU A 179 16.41 -8.04 3.20
C LEU A 179 16.59 -6.64 2.59
N PRO A 180 17.84 -6.13 2.53
CA PRO A 180 18.15 -4.86 1.89
C PRO A 180 17.67 -4.82 0.44
N ILE A 181 16.98 -3.73 0.08
CA ILE A 181 16.27 -3.63 -1.20
C ILE A 181 17.23 -3.70 -2.39
N ILE A 182 18.31 -2.91 -2.37
CA ILE A 182 19.19 -2.78 -3.54
C ILE A 182 19.90 -4.08 -3.88
N ASP A 183 20.39 -4.79 -2.87
CA ASP A 183 21.04 -6.08 -3.06
C ASP A 183 20.05 -7.15 -3.52
N THR A 184 18.82 -7.11 -2.99
CA THR A 184 17.76 -8.04 -3.43
C THR A 184 17.39 -7.81 -4.90
N VAL A 185 17.19 -6.56 -5.32
CA VAL A 185 16.85 -6.25 -6.73
C VAL A 185 18.00 -6.65 -7.65
N ARG A 186 19.26 -6.36 -7.27
CA ARG A 186 20.42 -6.78 -8.05
C ARG A 186 20.45 -8.30 -8.23
N HIS A 187 20.31 -9.03 -7.13
CA HIS A 187 20.27 -10.50 -7.15
C HIS A 187 19.21 -11.05 -8.10
N TYR A 188 17.97 -10.56 -8.03
CA TYR A 188 16.90 -11.08 -8.88
C TYR A 188 16.98 -10.61 -10.33
N VAL A 189 17.51 -9.43 -10.61
CA VAL A 189 17.81 -9.00 -11.98
C VAL A 189 18.85 -9.94 -12.61
N ASP A 190 19.94 -10.23 -11.89
CA ASP A 190 21.00 -11.14 -12.36
C ASP A 190 20.46 -12.57 -12.51
N LEU A 191 19.66 -13.05 -11.56
CA LEU A 191 19.04 -14.37 -11.60
C LEU A 191 18.06 -14.51 -12.77
N ILE A 192 17.24 -13.50 -13.04
CA ILE A 192 16.31 -13.51 -14.18
C ILE A 192 17.10 -13.53 -15.49
N GLY A 193 18.11 -12.67 -15.62
CA GLY A 193 19.00 -12.61 -16.78
C GLY A 193 18.23 -12.55 -18.11
N ASP A 194 18.62 -13.39 -19.06
CA ASP A 194 18.03 -13.41 -20.41
C ASP A 194 16.65 -14.08 -20.53
N ARG A 195 16.09 -14.53 -19.40
CA ARG A 195 14.73 -15.10 -19.38
C ARG A 195 13.65 -14.02 -19.48
N ALA A 196 13.98 -12.75 -19.21
CA ALA A 196 13.10 -11.61 -19.41
C ALA A 196 13.72 -10.60 -20.39
N ASP A 197 12.84 -9.90 -21.07
CA ASP A 197 13.18 -8.76 -21.95
C ASP A 197 13.01 -7.46 -21.18
N LEU A 198 11.91 -7.33 -20.45
CA LEU A 198 11.55 -6.18 -19.63
C LEU A 198 11.46 -6.58 -18.15
N ILE A 199 12.18 -5.88 -17.27
CA ILE A 199 12.04 -6.08 -15.81
C ILE A 199 11.25 -4.93 -15.18
N VAL A 200 10.19 -5.30 -14.47
CA VAL A 200 9.34 -4.43 -13.68
C VAL A 200 9.52 -4.75 -12.20
N VAL A 201 9.81 -3.73 -11.40
CA VAL A 201 9.77 -3.83 -9.93
C VAL A 201 8.40 -3.37 -9.45
N LEU A 202 7.62 -4.28 -8.88
CA LEU A 202 6.35 -3.99 -8.21
C LEU A 202 6.62 -3.85 -6.71
N ALA A 203 6.57 -2.64 -6.18
CA ALA A 203 7.15 -2.35 -4.88
C ALA A 203 6.28 -1.49 -3.97
N HIS A 204 6.26 -1.88 -2.70
CA HIS A 204 5.67 -1.12 -1.62
C HIS A 204 6.78 -0.49 -0.76
N ILE A 205 7.33 0.62 -1.24
CA ILE A 205 8.60 1.19 -0.78
C ILE A 205 8.55 2.72 -0.66
N PHE A 206 9.47 3.30 0.10
CA PHE A 206 9.61 4.75 0.24
C PHE A 206 10.18 5.41 -1.03
N PRO A 207 9.90 6.71 -1.24
CA PRO A 207 10.48 7.47 -2.36
C PRO A 207 12.02 7.47 -2.42
N SER A 208 12.69 7.34 -1.27
CA SER A 208 14.15 7.22 -1.20
C SER A 208 14.67 5.87 -1.69
N GLU A 209 13.92 4.79 -1.45
CA GLU A 209 14.22 3.45 -1.96
C GLU A 209 13.95 3.39 -3.47
N GLU A 210 12.85 3.98 -3.96
CA GLU A 210 12.58 4.15 -5.39
C GLU A 210 13.74 4.85 -6.10
N ASN A 211 14.23 5.96 -5.53
CA ASN A 211 15.38 6.71 -6.06
C ASN A 211 16.64 5.84 -6.12
N SER A 212 16.86 5.03 -5.09
CA SER A 212 18.05 4.20 -4.97
C SER A 212 18.05 3.08 -6.01
N ILE A 213 16.90 2.43 -6.25
CA ILE A 213 16.72 1.42 -7.32
C ILE A 213 16.94 2.07 -8.69
N LEU A 214 16.22 3.18 -8.97
CA LEU A 214 16.34 3.90 -10.24
C LEU A 214 17.77 4.30 -10.55
N ARG A 215 18.59 4.68 -9.56
CA ARG A 215 19.97 5.10 -9.81
C ARG A 215 20.92 3.92 -9.95
N SER A 216 20.74 2.89 -9.14
CA SER A 216 21.78 1.86 -8.92
C SER A 216 21.57 0.59 -9.72
N ASN A 217 20.37 0.31 -10.25
CA ASN A 217 20.10 -0.92 -10.98
C ASN A 217 19.69 -0.66 -12.44
N LYS A 218 20.59 -0.96 -13.38
CA LYS A 218 20.39 -0.72 -14.82
C LYS A 218 19.49 -1.75 -15.49
N GLY A 219 19.31 -2.93 -14.89
CA GLY A 219 18.45 -3.97 -15.43
C GLY A 219 16.96 -3.76 -15.16
N VAL A 220 16.61 -2.86 -14.23
CA VAL A 220 15.22 -2.47 -13.97
C VAL A 220 14.80 -1.35 -14.92
N SER A 221 13.72 -1.56 -15.68
CA SER A 221 13.18 -0.55 -16.60
C SER A 221 12.05 0.27 -15.98
N ILE A 222 11.17 -0.39 -15.22
CA ILE A 222 9.95 0.22 -14.66
C ILE A 222 9.83 -0.12 -13.19
N ILE A 223 9.45 0.87 -12.38
CA ILE A 223 9.02 0.69 -10.98
C ILE A 223 7.54 1.11 -10.87
N ILE A 224 6.71 0.21 -10.36
CA ILE A 224 5.34 0.49 -9.94
C ILE A 224 5.32 0.57 -8.41
N GLY A 225 5.12 1.78 -7.87
CA GLY A 225 5.28 2.07 -6.44
C GLY A 225 3.98 2.14 -5.64
N GLY A 226 4.10 2.13 -4.31
CA GLY A 226 3.02 2.33 -3.33
C GLY A 226 3.52 3.04 -2.05
N HIS A 227 2.88 2.80 -0.91
CA HIS A 227 3.28 3.19 0.45
C HIS A 227 3.10 4.67 0.83
N HIS A 228 3.65 5.60 0.04
CA HIS A 228 3.77 7.01 0.46
C HIS A 228 2.45 7.83 0.35
N HIS A 229 1.36 7.27 -0.20
CA HIS A 229 0.03 7.90 -0.39
C HIS A 229 -0.02 9.25 -1.14
N GLY A 230 1.10 9.93 -1.38
CA GLY A 230 1.14 11.22 -2.06
C GLY A 230 0.79 11.15 -3.55
N GLY A 231 0.85 9.94 -4.13
CA GLY A 231 0.83 9.76 -5.58
C GLY A 231 2.01 10.45 -6.26
N GLN A 232 1.91 10.64 -7.57
CA GLN A 232 2.82 11.42 -8.40
C GLN A 232 2.01 12.20 -9.43
N ASP A 233 2.43 13.42 -9.76
CA ASP A 233 1.78 14.21 -10.81
C ASP A 233 2.35 13.95 -12.21
N ASP A 234 3.63 13.58 -12.29
CA ASP A 234 4.34 13.22 -13.53
C ASP A 234 5.19 11.96 -13.33
N VAL A 235 5.62 11.35 -14.44
CA VAL A 235 6.53 10.19 -14.42
C VAL A 235 7.87 10.60 -13.83
N LYS A 236 8.37 9.82 -12.87
CA LYS A 236 9.73 9.99 -12.36
C LYS A 236 10.70 9.19 -13.23
N GLU A 237 11.60 9.87 -13.92
CA GLU A 237 12.55 9.24 -14.86
C GLU A 237 14.01 9.40 -14.40
N TYR A 238 14.83 8.39 -14.66
CA TYR A 238 16.28 8.46 -14.54
C TYR A 238 16.98 7.57 -15.58
N GLN A 239 17.60 8.20 -16.58
CA GLN A 239 18.36 7.53 -17.65
C GLN A 239 17.53 6.46 -18.37
N GLY A 240 16.32 6.82 -18.82
CA GLY A 240 15.43 5.90 -19.54
C GLY A 240 14.73 4.84 -18.69
N ARG A 241 14.86 4.89 -17.35
CA ARG A 241 14.11 4.07 -16.40
C ARG A 241 13.07 4.91 -15.71
N ILE A 242 11.89 4.35 -15.46
CA ILE A 242 10.75 5.11 -14.97
C ILE A 242 10.16 4.54 -13.68
N CYS A 243 9.57 5.41 -12.88
CA CYS A 243 8.78 5.07 -11.71
C CYS A 243 7.45 5.81 -11.79
N VAL A 244 6.36 5.07 -11.56
CA VAL A 244 5.00 5.58 -11.50
C VAL A 244 4.26 5.02 -10.29
N LYS A 245 3.36 5.82 -9.70
CA LYS A 245 2.42 5.41 -8.65
C LYS A 245 1.21 6.32 -8.61
N THR A 246 0.08 5.81 -8.14
CA THR A 246 -1.16 6.58 -8.01
C THR A 246 -1.37 7.10 -6.59
N ARG A 247 -2.32 8.02 -6.43
CA ARG A 247 -2.91 8.31 -5.11
C ARG A 247 -3.67 7.07 -4.59
N PRO A 248 -3.84 6.92 -3.27
CA PRO A 248 -4.37 5.72 -2.65
C PRO A 248 -5.89 5.60 -2.86
N TYR A 249 -6.48 4.58 -2.23
CA TYR A 249 -7.91 4.43 -1.99
C TYR A 249 -8.75 4.17 -3.26
N GLY A 250 -8.10 3.73 -4.33
CA GLY A 250 -8.74 3.42 -5.60
C GLY A 250 -9.31 4.65 -6.30
N ARG A 251 -8.86 5.86 -5.93
CA ARG A 251 -9.34 7.13 -6.50
C ARG A 251 -8.83 7.37 -7.92
N GLU A 252 -7.73 6.74 -8.28
CA GLU A 252 -7.06 6.87 -9.57
C GLU A 252 -6.64 5.48 -10.03
N LEU A 253 -6.80 5.18 -11.32
CA LEU A 253 -6.16 4.05 -12.00
C LEU A 253 -5.00 4.59 -12.83
N GLY A 254 -3.80 4.07 -12.58
CA GLY A 254 -2.63 4.38 -13.40
C GLY A 254 -2.70 3.59 -14.69
N ARG A 255 -2.54 4.25 -15.84
CA ARG A 255 -2.35 3.59 -17.14
C ARG A 255 -1.04 4.02 -17.74
N LEU A 256 -0.11 3.08 -17.87
CA LEU A 256 1.20 3.25 -18.46
C LEU A 256 1.24 2.46 -19.77
N ASP A 257 1.16 3.16 -20.89
CA ASP A 257 1.33 2.59 -22.23
C ASP A 257 2.82 2.68 -22.60
N VAL A 258 3.42 1.58 -23.04
CA VAL A 258 4.86 1.44 -23.29
C VAL A 258 5.11 0.87 -24.69
N GLU A 259 6.04 1.47 -25.41
CA GLU A 259 6.67 0.88 -26.59
C GLU A 259 8.06 0.38 -26.20
N PHE A 260 8.30 -0.92 -26.36
CA PHE A 260 9.50 -1.60 -25.91
C PHE A 260 10.21 -2.28 -27.08
N ASP A 261 11.49 -1.99 -27.24
CA ASP A 261 12.39 -2.61 -28.23
C ASP A 261 12.93 -3.90 -27.63
N VAL A 262 12.37 -5.05 -28.04
CA VAL A 262 12.68 -6.37 -27.47
C VAL A 262 14.15 -6.74 -27.75
N GLY A 263 14.62 -6.56 -28.99
CA GLY A 263 15.98 -6.89 -29.39
C GLY A 263 17.06 -6.12 -28.63
N ASN A 264 16.83 -4.83 -28.33
CA ASN A 264 17.76 -4.01 -27.55
C ASN A 264 17.42 -3.93 -26.05
N LYS A 265 16.36 -4.62 -25.59
CA LYS A 265 15.84 -4.61 -24.22
C LYS A 265 15.72 -3.20 -23.60
N ARG A 266 15.12 -2.25 -24.34
CA ARG A 266 14.99 -0.85 -23.90
C ARG A 266 13.60 -0.27 -24.12
N LEU A 267 13.22 0.66 -23.25
CA LEU A 267 12.05 1.50 -23.45
C LEU A 267 12.32 2.46 -24.62
N VAL A 268 11.44 2.47 -25.62
CA VAL A 268 11.48 3.41 -26.76
C VAL A 268 10.69 4.66 -26.42
N SER A 269 9.48 4.47 -25.91
CA SER A 269 8.63 5.56 -25.44
C SER A 269 7.64 5.06 -24.40
N TYR A 270 7.08 5.98 -23.63
CA TYR A 270 6.02 5.68 -22.68
C TYR A 270 5.06 6.85 -22.58
N ARG A 271 3.80 6.54 -22.26
CA ARG A 271 2.79 7.51 -21.89
C ARG A 271 2.11 7.04 -20.62
N TRP A 272 2.21 7.85 -19.58
CA TRP A 272 1.49 7.60 -18.33
C TRP A 272 0.35 8.60 -18.16
N LYS A 273 -0.82 8.10 -17.76
CA LYS A 273 -1.95 8.91 -17.32
C LYS A 273 -2.56 8.32 -16.06
N ARG A 274 -3.12 9.20 -15.23
CA ARG A 274 -3.97 8.82 -14.09
C ARG A 274 -5.41 9.02 -14.48
N ILE A 275 -6.22 7.98 -14.33
CA ILE A 275 -7.64 7.99 -14.67
C ILE A 275 -8.42 8.11 -13.37
N PRO A 276 -9.15 9.21 -13.12
CA PRO A 276 -9.99 9.32 -11.95
C PRO A 276 -11.06 8.23 -11.94
N ILE A 277 -11.26 7.58 -10.80
CA ILE A 277 -12.35 6.62 -10.60
C ILE A 277 -13.40 7.27 -9.72
N ASN A 278 -14.60 7.44 -10.29
CA ASN A 278 -15.74 8.00 -9.58
C ASN A 278 -17.05 7.43 -10.13
N THR A 279 -18.12 7.56 -9.34
CA THR A 279 -19.43 6.99 -9.67
C THR A 279 -20.17 7.75 -10.77
N HIS A 280 -19.68 8.92 -11.19
CA HIS A 280 -20.27 9.67 -12.32
C HIS A 280 -19.76 9.16 -13.67
N GLN A 281 -18.54 8.63 -13.69
CA GLN A 281 -17.87 8.14 -14.90
C GLN A 281 -18.07 6.63 -15.12
N TYR A 282 -18.17 5.85 -14.04
CA TYR A 282 -18.29 4.40 -14.12
C TYR A 282 -19.55 3.92 -13.42
N LEU A 283 -20.24 2.96 -14.02
CA LEU A 283 -21.17 2.10 -13.30
C LEU A 283 -20.37 1.09 -12.46
N PRO A 284 -20.89 0.63 -11.31
CA PRO A 284 -20.21 -0.41 -10.55
C PRO A 284 -20.25 -1.74 -11.30
N ASP A 285 -19.16 -2.50 -11.23
CA ASP A 285 -19.18 -3.90 -11.62
C ASP A 285 -20.24 -4.69 -10.83
N PRO A 286 -21.22 -5.34 -11.48
CA PRO A 286 -22.25 -6.08 -10.75
C PRO A 286 -21.70 -7.24 -9.91
N VAL A 287 -20.67 -7.95 -10.38
CA VAL A 287 -20.12 -9.11 -9.65
C VAL A 287 -19.38 -8.66 -8.39
N THR A 288 -18.45 -7.71 -8.55
CA THR A 288 -17.72 -7.13 -7.42
C THR A 288 -18.67 -6.42 -6.45
N MET A 289 -19.67 -5.66 -6.95
CA MET A 289 -20.62 -4.95 -6.10
C MET A 289 -21.43 -5.91 -5.23
N LYS A 290 -21.83 -7.08 -5.75
CA LYS A 290 -22.54 -8.09 -4.95
C LYS A 290 -21.69 -8.59 -3.77
N LEU A 291 -20.39 -8.81 -3.97
CA LEU A 291 -19.47 -9.18 -2.88
C LEU A 291 -19.25 -8.03 -1.90
N VAL A 292 -19.09 -6.80 -2.39
CA VAL A 292 -18.99 -5.61 -1.53
C VAL A 292 -20.23 -5.49 -0.65
N GLN A 293 -21.44 -5.62 -1.20
CA GLN A 293 -22.69 -5.54 -0.46
C GLN A 293 -22.84 -6.66 0.58
N LYS A 294 -22.46 -7.90 0.23
CA LYS A 294 -22.42 -9.05 1.15
C LYS A 294 -21.62 -8.70 2.42
N TRP A 295 -20.43 -8.13 2.26
CA TRP A 295 -19.56 -7.80 3.39
C TRP A 295 -19.98 -6.55 4.14
N GLU A 296 -20.35 -5.47 3.43
CA GLU A 296 -20.80 -4.23 4.08
C GLU A 296 -22.11 -4.42 4.86
N THR A 297 -23.00 -5.31 4.42
CA THR A 297 -24.20 -5.67 5.19
C THR A 297 -23.86 -6.33 6.53
N ARG A 298 -22.79 -7.14 6.59
CA ARG A 298 -22.33 -7.75 7.84
C ARG A 298 -21.66 -6.72 8.74
N VAL A 299 -20.85 -5.85 8.16
CA VAL A 299 -20.16 -4.76 8.87
C VAL A 299 -21.16 -3.78 9.48
N ALA A 300 -22.16 -3.33 8.71
CA ALA A 300 -23.16 -2.36 9.13
C ALA A 300 -23.87 -2.77 10.43
N LYS A 301 -24.17 -4.06 10.60
CA LYS A 301 -24.79 -4.61 11.82
C LYS A 301 -23.95 -4.39 13.09
N ILE A 302 -22.64 -4.19 12.95
CA ILE A 302 -21.70 -4.01 14.05
C ILE A 302 -21.41 -2.53 14.28
N VAL A 303 -21.21 -1.76 13.19
CA VAL A 303 -20.62 -0.42 13.29
C VAL A 303 -21.58 0.73 12.98
N ASP A 304 -22.75 0.49 12.38
CA ASP A 304 -23.73 1.55 12.06
C ASP A 304 -24.69 1.78 13.23
N VAL A 305 -24.10 1.96 14.41
CA VAL A 305 -24.79 2.23 15.67
C VAL A 305 -24.49 3.67 16.09
N PRO A 306 -25.52 4.52 16.28
CA PRO A 306 -25.33 5.87 16.82
C PRO A 306 -24.73 5.85 18.22
N ILE A 307 -23.71 6.67 18.45
CA ILE A 307 -23.00 6.77 19.73
C ILE A 307 -22.89 8.20 20.28
N GLY A 308 -23.12 9.22 19.46
CA GLY A 308 -23.08 10.62 19.87
C GLY A 308 -23.29 11.58 18.70
N ARG A 309 -22.90 12.85 18.88
CA ARG A 309 -22.95 13.90 17.85
C ARG A 309 -21.67 14.73 17.85
N SER A 310 -21.16 15.09 16.68
CA SER A 310 -20.10 16.09 16.52
C SER A 310 -20.70 17.42 16.09
N VAL A 311 -20.31 18.52 16.73
CA VAL A 311 -20.84 19.86 16.39
C VAL A 311 -20.20 20.44 15.12
N ARG A 312 -19.06 19.89 14.70
CA ARG A 312 -18.31 20.29 13.51
C ARG A 312 -17.47 19.13 12.99
N THR A 313 -16.89 19.29 11.81
CA THR A 313 -15.92 18.33 11.29
C THR A 313 -14.57 18.48 12.00
N LEU A 314 -13.99 17.37 12.46
CA LEU A 314 -12.63 17.30 13.03
C LEU A 314 -11.67 16.62 12.06
N LYS A 315 -10.58 17.31 11.73
CA LYS A 315 -9.49 16.76 10.92
C LYS A 315 -8.54 15.92 11.78
N ARG A 316 -7.73 15.07 11.14
CA ARG A 316 -6.79 14.15 11.80
C ARG A 316 -5.89 14.81 12.87
N HIS A 317 -5.41 16.03 12.63
CA HIS A 317 -4.54 16.73 13.59
C HIS A 317 -5.30 17.23 14.83
N GLU A 318 -6.58 17.58 14.68
CA GLU A 318 -7.45 17.99 15.79
C GLU A 318 -7.88 16.76 16.60
N LEU A 319 -8.18 15.66 15.91
CA LEU A 319 -8.52 14.39 16.54
C LEU A 319 -7.39 13.84 17.42
N ARG A 320 -6.12 14.15 17.11
CA ARG A 320 -5.00 13.70 17.94
C ARG A 320 -5.16 14.15 19.39
N GLN A 321 -5.45 15.43 19.62
CA GLN A 321 -5.61 15.97 20.98
C GLN A 321 -6.83 15.36 21.67
N TRP A 322 -7.94 15.21 20.93
CA TRP A 322 -9.15 14.58 21.45
C TRP A 322 -8.92 13.11 21.86
N ILE A 323 -8.18 12.34 21.05
CA ILE A 323 -7.79 10.96 21.35
C ILE A 323 -6.88 10.90 22.58
N GLU A 324 -5.88 11.79 22.65
CA GLU A 324 -4.98 11.89 23.80
C GLU A 324 -5.76 12.17 25.11
N SER A 325 -6.77 13.05 25.08
CA SER A 325 -7.65 13.29 26.23
C SER A 325 -8.49 12.07 26.63
N ALA A 326 -9.04 11.34 25.66
CA ALA A 326 -9.79 10.13 25.93
C ALA A 326 -8.90 9.03 26.55
N MET A 327 -7.66 8.91 26.08
CA MET A 327 -6.66 8.01 26.68
C MET A 327 -6.34 8.41 28.11
N ILE A 328 -6.05 9.69 28.35
CA ILE A 328 -5.76 10.25 29.69
C ILE A 328 -6.85 9.85 30.68
N HIS A 329 -8.13 10.05 30.33
CA HIS A 329 -9.23 9.73 31.23
C HIS A 329 -9.42 8.23 31.42
N ALA A 330 -9.24 7.43 30.36
CA ALA A 330 -9.50 5.99 30.43
C ALA A 330 -8.52 5.23 31.33
N VAL A 331 -7.29 5.73 31.49
CA VAL A 331 -6.25 5.05 32.27
C VAL A 331 -5.65 5.92 33.38
N ASP A 332 -6.30 7.05 33.72
CA ASP A 332 -5.87 8.01 34.75
C ASP A 332 -4.38 8.41 34.59
N ALA A 333 -4.02 8.83 33.37
CA ALA A 333 -2.67 9.24 33.04
C ALA A 333 -2.49 10.76 33.13
N ASP A 334 -1.30 11.22 33.50
CA ASP A 334 -0.97 12.65 33.47
C ASP A 334 -0.85 13.17 32.03
N ILE A 335 -0.34 12.33 31.14
CA ILE A 335 0.07 12.69 29.78
C ILE A 335 -0.25 11.53 28.83
N ALA A 336 -0.80 11.82 27.65
CA ALA A 336 -0.88 10.87 26.55
C ALA A 336 -0.12 11.33 25.31
N TYR A 337 0.25 10.36 24.46
CA TYR A 337 0.79 10.58 23.12
C TYR A 337 0.19 9.61 22.10
N MET A 338 -0.32 10.17 21.01
CA MET A 338 -0.83 9.45 19.85
C MET A 338 -0.08 9.87 18.57
N ASN A 339 0.43 8.90 17.82
CA ASN A 339 1.08 9.17 16.53
C ASN A 339 0.04 9.47 15.43
N LEU A 340 0.28 10.50 14.62
CA LEU A 340 -0.66 10.91 13.55
C LEU A 340 -0.89 9.80 12.51
N GLY A 341 0.10 8.94 12.28
CA GLY A 341 0.00 7.80 11.37
C GLY A 341 -1.08 6.78 11.76
N GLY A 342 -1.40 6.66 13.06
CA GLY A 342 -2.43 5.75 13.57
C GLY A 342 -3.86 6.29 13.42
N ILE A 343 -4.02 7.59 13.19
CA ILE A 343 -5.32 8.24 12.96
C ILE A 343 -5.58 8.23 11.45
N ARG A 344 -6.58 7.50 10.96
CA ARG A 344 -6.72 7.20 9.52
C ARG A 344 -7.82 7.97 8.81
N ASP A 345 -8.75 8.54 9.55
CA ASP A 345 -9.83 9.37 8.99
C ASP A 345 -10.14 10.61 9.86
N GLY A 346 -11.04 11.46 9.37
CA GLY A 346 -11.64 12.55 10.13
C GLY A 346 -12.95 12.14 10.80
N LEU A 347 -13.46 12.99 11.68
CA LEU A 347 -14.79 12.85 12.26
C LEU A 347 -15.73 13.87 11.58
N PRO A 348 -16.78 13.44 10.88
CA PRO A 348 -17.71 14.39 10.25
C PRO A 348 -18.56 15.12 11.30
N GLU A 349 -19.09 16.28 10.90
CA GLU A 349 -20.16 16.95 11.63
C GLU A 349 -21.45 16.12 11.62
N GLY A 350 -22.24 16.19 12.69
CA GLY A 350 -23.54 15.52 12.79
C GLY A 350 -23.49 14.25 13.62
N GLU A 351 -24.35 13.28 13.29
CA GLU A 351 -24.45 12.03 14.04
C GLU A 351 -23.14 11.23 13.96
N ILE A 352 -22.65 10.78 15.12
CA ILE A 352 -21.48 9.92 15.21
C ILE A 352 -21.95 8.47 15.29
N LEU A 353 -21.60 7.67 14.29
CA LEU A 353 -21.71 6.21 14.33
C LEU A 353 -20.42 5.60 14.88
N ALA A 354 -20.51 4.40 15.46
CA ALA A 354 -19.32 3.63 15.81
C ALA A 354 -18.37 3.46 14.61
N ARG A 355 -18.91 3.32 13.39
CA ARG A 355 -18.15 3.27 12.12
C ARG A 355 -17.13 4.39 12.00
N HIS A 356 -17.47 5.62 12.40
CA HIS A 356 -16.52 6.73 12.34
C HIS A 356 -15.28 6.44 13.21
N ILE A 357 -15.47 5.90 14.41
CA ILE A 357 -14.35 5.53 15.29
C ILE A 357 -13.55 4.35 14.73
N TRP A 358 -14.21 3.36 14.12
CA TRP A 358 -13.52 2.26 13.44
C TRP A 358 -12.68 2.76 12.25
N ASN A 359 -13.18 3.72 11.46
CA ASN A 359 -12.44 4.33 10.36
C ASN A 359 -11.27 5.20 10.85
N ILE A 360 -11.45 5.94 11.96
CA ILE A 360 -10.41 6.78 12.56
C ILE A 360 -9.31 5.92 13.17
N MET A 361 -9.67 4.85 13.88
CA MET A 361 -8.78 3.94 14.61
C MET A 361 -8.97 2.47 14.18
N PRO A 362 -8.51 2.10 12.97
CA PRO A 362 -8.74 0.78 12.41
C PRO A 362 -7.76 -0.28 12.93
N PHE A 363 -6.77 0.11 13.74
CA PHE A 363 -5.82 -0.80 14.38
C PHE A 363 -6.35 -1.28 15.73
N ASP A 364 -6.16 -2.56 16.04
CA ASP A 364 -6.46 -3.15 17.37
C ASP A 364 -5.35 -2.86 18.39
N ASN A 365 -4.93 -1.60 18.44
CA ASN A 365 -3.92 -1.15 19.39
C ASN A 365 -4.54 -1.03 20.79
N LEU A 366 -3.75 -1.36 21.81
CA LEU A 366 -4.11 -1.18 23.21
C LEU A 366 -3.60 0.18 23.70
N VAL A 367 -4.33 0.80 24.64
CA VAL A 367 -3.79 1.89 25.47
C VAL A 367 -2.88 1.27 26.51
N VAL A 368 -1.66 1.76 26.64
CA VAL A 368 -0.64 1.22 27.55
C VAL A 368 0.00 2.35 28.34
N THR A 369 0.46 2.04 29.55
CA THR A 369 1.02 3.05 30.46
C THR A 369 2.42 2.70 30.96
N ALA A 370 3.18 3.74 31.33
CA ALA A 370 4.41 3.67 32.10
C ALA A 370 4.50 4.85 33.07
N ARG A 371 5.18 4.68 34.20
CA ARG A 371 5.62 5.78 35.06
C ARG A 371 7.02 6.19 34.63
N LEU A 372 7.22 7.47 34.32
CA LEU A 372 8.48 8.03 33.84
C LEU A 372 8.78 9.35 34.56
N ARG A 373 10.04 9.63 34.88
CA ARG A 373 10.45 10.98 35.27
C ARG A 373 10.36 11.93 34.08
N GLY A 374 10.12 13.21 34.33
CA GLY A 374 10.06 14.24 33.29
C GLY A 374 11.31 14.29 32.41
N SER A 375 12.48 14.02 32.99
CA SER A 375 13.77 13.91 32.29
C SER A 375 13.89 12.70 31.36
N GLU A 376 13.05 11.67 31.55
CA GLU A 376 13.05 10.42 30.77
C GLU A 376 11.98 10.40 29.67
N LEU A 377 11.12 11.44 29.63
CA LEU A 377 10.04 11.49 28.65
C LEU A 377 10.59 11.49 27.22
N PRO A 378 10.03 10.66 26.31
CA PRO A 378 10.36 10.71 24.90
C PRO A 378 10.19 12.13 24.34
N LYS A 379 11.08 12.55 23.43
CA LYS A 379 11.05 13.90 22.85
C LYS A 379 9.71 14.21 22.21
N GLU A 380 9.07 13.22 21.60
CA GLU A 380 7.77 13.32 20.95
C GLU A 380 6.64 13.61 21.94
N VAL A 381 6.83 13.25 23.21
CA VAL A 381 5.91 13.51 24.32
C VAL A 381 6.17 14.88 24.95
N SER A 382 7.45 15.24 25.15
CA SER A 382 7.85 16.47 25.85
C SER A 382 7.87 17.73 24.97
N THR A 383 8.03 17.59 23.66
CA THR A 383 8.07 18.72 22.73
C THR A 383 6.78 19.54 22.80
N GLY A 384 6.90 20.84 23.07
CA GLY A 384 5.77 21.76 23.16
C GLY A 384 4.98 21.69 24.45
N ARG A 385 5.49 20.99 25.49
CA ARG A 385 4.86 20.90 26.82
C ARG A 385 5.79 21.46 27.88
N VAL A 386 5.22 22.06 28.93
CA VAL A 386 5.98 22.47 30.12
C VAL A 386 6.14 21.24 31.02
N ILE A 387 7.35 20.68 31.06
CA ILE A 387 7.67 19.45 31.81
C ILE A 387 8.65 19.78 32.93
N SER A 388 8.33 19.36 34.16
CA SER A 388 9.28 19.38 35.27
C SER A 388 10.15 18.13 35.22
N ALA A 389 11.47 18.29 35.14
CA ALA A 389 12.41 17.18 35.00
C ALA A 389 12.32 16.16 36.15
N GLU A 390 12.05 16.64 37.37
CA GLU A 390 12.05 15.82 38.60
C GLU A 390 10.71 15.18 38.92
N ARG A 391 9.61 15.64 38.29
CA ARG A 391 8.27 15.07 38.52
C ARG A 391 8.16 13.73 37.81
N GLU A 392 7.53 12.76 38.48
CA GLU A 392 7.05 11.54 37.83
C GLU A 392 5.69 11.77 37.16
N TYR A 393 5.53 11.19 35.97
CA TYR A 393 4.33 11.25 35.16
C TYR A 393 3.88 9.82 34.82
N VAL A 394 2.59 9.55 34.93
CA VAL A 394 1.93 8.42 34.28
C VAL A 394 1.72 8.80 32.82
N VAL A 395 2.40 8.10 31.93
CA VAL A 395 2.36 8.34 30.48
C VAL A 395 1.56 7.24 29.81
N ALA A 396 0.51 7.63 29.07
CA ALA A 396 -0.26 6.75 28.20
C ALA A 396 0.18 6.86 26.74
N THR A 397 0.25 5.74 26.04
CA THR A 397 0.37 5.72 24.58
C THR A 397 -0.34 4.48 24.01
N ASN A 398 -0.22 4.24 22.71
CA ASN A 398 -0.66 2.98 22.12
C ASN A 398 0.48 1.94 22.10
N ASP A 399 0.13 0.66 22.10
CA ASP A 399 1.11 -0.42 22.20
C ASP A 399 2.07 -0.53 20.99
N PHE A 400 1.70 0.01 19.82
CA PHE A 400 2.61 0.17 18.68
C PHE A 400 3.75 1.15 18.97
N ILE A 401 3.47 2.32 19.54
CA ILE A 401 4.50 3.28 19.93
C ILE A 401 5.30 2.77 21.13
N ALA A 402 4.61 2.15 22.09
CA ALA A 402 5.27 1.60 23.28
C ALA A 402 6.26 0.49 22.95
N GLU A 403 6.06 -0.30 21.90
CA GLU A 403 7.02 -1.33 21.49
C GLU A 403 8.39 -0.71 21.17
N LYS A 404 8.41 0.36 20.35
CA LYS A 404 9.64 1.11 20.03
C LYS A 404 10.26 1.80 21.24
N TRP A 405 9.44 2.21 22.18
CA TRP A 405 9.91 2.81 23.44
C TRP A 405 10.48 1.76 24.40
N ARG A 406 9.94 0.54 24.42
CA ARG A 406 10.52 -0.60 25.16
C ARG A 406 11.87 -1.00 24.62
N GLU A 407 12.07 -0.97 23.30
CA GLU A 407 13.39 -1.18 22.68
C GLU A 407 14.42 -0.15 23.15
N ARG A 408 13.98 1.05 23.57
CA ARG A 408 14.80 2.11 24.17
C ARG A 408 14.91 1.99 25.71
N GLY A 409 14.37 0.93 26.30
CA GLY A 409 14.42 0.66 27.75
C GLY A 409 13.26 1.20 28.57
N LEU A 410 12.21 1.77 27.96
CA LEU A 410 11.09 2.35 28.72
C LEU A 410 10.08 1.28 29.19
N PRO A 411 9.61 1.30 30.45
CA PRO A 411 8.89 0.18 31.08
C PRO A 411 7.37 0.16 30.81
N PHE A 412 6.94 0.26 29.55
CA PHE A 412 5.51 0.23 29.20
C PHE A 412 4.89 -1.17 29.33
N LYS A 413 3.82 -1.26 30.12
CA LYS A 413 3.06 -2.51 30.34
C LYS A 413 1.99 -2.72 29.26
N LYS A 414 1.78 -3.96 28.84
CA LYS A 414 0.78 -4.32 27.82
C LYS A 414 -0.50 -4.87 28.46
N ASP A 415 -1.18 -4.04 29.23
CA ASP A 415 -2.28 -4.45 30.12
C ASP A 415 -3.53 -3.56 30.06
N GLY A 416 -3.56 -2.54 29.18
CA GLY A 416 -4.70 -1.64 29.09
C GLY A 416 -5.73 -2.00 28.00
N PRO A 417 -6.83 -1.23 27.94
CA PRO A 417 -7.98 -1.51 27.08
C PRO A 417 -7.67 -1.26 25.60
N ALA A 418 -8.49 -1.81 24.70
CA ALA A 418 -8.44 -1.47 23.30
C ALA A 418 -8.71 0.03 23.09
N LEU A 419 -7.83 0.71 22.36
CA LEU A 419 -7.95 2.15 22.12
C LEU A 419 -9.25 2.50 21.38
N ARG A 420 -9.71 1.64 20.49
CA ARG A 420 -11.00 1.83 19.80
C ARG A 420 -12.17 1.85 20.79
N ASP A 421 -12.20 0.93 21.74
CA ASP A 421 -13.26 0.83 22.73
C ASP A 421 -13.22 2.01 23.70
N VAL A 422 -12.02 2.48 24.07
CA VAL A 422 -11.83 3.72 24.82
C VAL A 422 -12.52 4.89 24.12
N LEU A 423 -12.31 5.06 22.82
CA LEU A 423 -12.93 6.16 22.07
C LEU A 423 -14.44 6.01 21.91
N ILE A 424 -14.94 4.80 21.64
CA ILE A 424 -16.39 4.56 21.57
C ILE A 424 -17.06 4.89 22.90
N ASN A 425 -16.48 4.45 24.02
CA ASN A 425 -17.01 4.72 25.35
C ASN A 425 -16.92 6.21 25.71
N TRP A 426 -15.82 6.86 25.35
CA TRP A 426 -15.63 8.30 25.54
C TRP A 426 -16.73 9.13 24.85
N VAL A 427 -17.05 8.83 23.59
CA VAL A 427 -18.15 9.48 22.86
C VAL A 427 -19.49 9.20 23.54
N ARG A 428 -19.74 7.96 23.95
CA ARG A 428 -21.01 7.57 24.62
C ARG A 428 -21.21 8.29 25.95
N GLN A 429 -20.14 8.61 26.68
CA GLN A 429 -20.19 9.32 27.95
C GLN A 429 -20.42 10.83 27.75
N HIS A 430 -19.73 11.45 26.80
CA HIS A 430 -19.80 12.91 26.59
C HIS A 430 -20.99 13.33 25.71
N LYS A 431 -21.52 12.42 24.88
CA LYS A 431 -22.64 12.59 23.92
C LYS A 431 -22.41 13.62 22.81
N VAL A 432 -21.69 14.69 23.08
CA VAL A 432 -21.38 15.80 22.16
C VAL A 432 -19.86 15.99 22.09
N VAL A 433 -19.31 15.93 20.89
CA VAL A 433 -17.90 16.24 20.59
C VAL A 433 -17.82 17.66 20.02
N GLN A 434 -16.97 18.51 20.61
CA GLN A 434 -16.84 19.94 20.30
C GLN A 434 -15.71 20.27 19.30
#